data_AF-C5KDE0-F1
#
_entry.id   AF-C5KDE0-F1
#
_cell.length_a   1.000
_cell.length_b   1.000
_cell.length_c   1.000
_cell.angle_alpha   90.00
_cell.angle_beta   90.00
_cell.angle_gamma   90.00
#
_symmetry.space_group_name_H-M   'P 1'
#
loop_
_entity.id
_entity.type
_entity.pdbx_description
1 polymer ?
#
loop_
_entity_poly.entity_id
_entity_poly.type
_entity_poly.pdbx_seq_one_letter_code
_entity_poly.pdbx_strand_id
1 'polypeptide(L)'
;MALYFSQKVIGAVGMLIPSENTPPDVEAAIDAKRPPQSKKKPDGIIGYIHNVYVAETWRNKGIGSKLLPQVFRDVRLARLAPK
;
A
#
# COMPACT_ATOMS: atom_id res chain seq x y z
N MET A 1 -24.18 -20.29 22.74
CA MET A 1 -24.51 -20.00 21.33
C MET A 1 -23.66 -18.81 20.90
N ALA A 2 -22.53 -19.05 20.21
CA ALA A 2 -21.61 -17.98 19.82
C ALA A 2 -22.10 -17.34 18.52
N LEU A 3 -22.39 -16.03 18.55
CA LEU A 3 -22.67 -15.22 17.37
C LEU A 3 -21.38 -15.07 16.55
N TYR A 4 -21.24 -15.87 15.49
CA TYR A 4 -20.21 -15.68 14.48
C TYR A 4 -20.55 -14.44 13.65
N PHE A 5 -19.99 -13.29 14.02
CA PHE A 5 -19.98 -12.13 13.15
C PHE A 5 -19.03 -12.40 11.98
N SER A 6 -19.59 -12.77 10.83
CA SER A 6 -18.83 -12.81 9.58
C SER A 6 -18.35 -11.40 9.27
N GLN A 7 -17.06 -11.13 9.46
CA GLN A 7 -16.46 -9.88 9.01
C GLN A 7 -16.50 -9.84 7.48
N LYS A 8 -17.18 -8.83 6.93
CA LYS A 8 -17.23 -8.60 5.48
C LYS A 8 -16.12 -7.63 5.10
N VAL A 9 -15.27 -8.03 4.17
CA VAL A 9 -14.28 -7.13 3.57
C VAL A 9 -15.00 -6.20 2.59
N ILE A 10 -15.00 -4.90 2.87
CA ILE A 10 -15.68 -3.88 2.06
C ILE A 10 -14.72 -3.03 1.22
N GLY A 11 -13.41 -3.22 1.39
CA GLY A 11 -12.39 -2.63 0.55
C GLY A 11 -11.04 -3.29 0.75
N ALA A 12 -10.18 -3.20 -0.28
CA ALA A 12 -8.87 -3.81 -0.30
C ALA A 12 -7.91 -2.97 -1.15
N VAL A 13 -6.61 -3.04 -0.85
CA VAL A 13 -5.56 -2.38 -1.62
C VAL A 13 -4.58 -3.44 -2.10
N GLY A 14 -4.38 -3.51 -3.41
CA GLY A 14 -3.33 -4.30 -4.04
C GLY A 14 -2.09 -3.41 -4.22
N MET A 15 -0.98 -3.79 -3.59
CA MET A 15 0.29 -3.07 -3.69
C MET A 15 1.42 -4.05 -4.03
N LEU A 16 2.37 -3.57 -4.84
CA LEU A 16 3.65 -4.23 -5.09
C LEU A 16 4.75 -3.37 -4.47
N ILE A 17 5.55 -3.99 -3.59
CA ILE A 17 6.70 -3.37 -2.94
C ILE A 17 7.92 -4.17 -3.40
N PRO A 18 8.92 -3.55 -4.06
CA PRO A 18 10.15 -4.23 -4.42
C PRO A 18 10.84 -4.79 -3.17
N SER A 19 11.42 -5.98 -3.31
CA SER A 19 12.18 -6.63 -2.25
C SER A 19 13.39 -5.79 -1.85
N GLU A 20 13.91 -5.98 -0.64
CA GLU A 20 15.19 -5.40 -0.22
C GLU A 20 16.37 -5.89 -1.06
N ASN A 21 16.22 -7.01 -1.77
CA ASN A 21 17.22 -7.55 -2.70
C ASN A 21 16.93 -7.15 -4.15
N THR A 22 16.24 -6.03 -4.37
CA THR A 22 15.98 -5.55 -5.74
C THR A 22 17.31 -5.18 -6.40
N PRO A 23 17.60 -5.68 -7.61
CA PRO A 23 18.83 -5.35 -8.32
C PRO A 23 19.01 -3.82 -8.50
N PRO A 24 20.24 -3.28 -8.40
CA PRO A 24 20.47 -1.83 -8.45
C PRO A 24 19.99 -1.15 -9.73
N ASP A 25 20.04 -1.84 -10.87
CA ASP A 25 19.54 -1.37 -12.16
C ASP A 25 18.01 -1.23 -12.18
N VAL A 26 17.32 -2.17 -11.53
CA VAL A 26 15.86 -2.11 -11.34
C VAL A 26 15.50 -0.97 -10.39
N GLU A 27 16.24 -0.77 -9.29
CA GLU A 27 16.03 0.37 -8.38
C GLU A 27 16.21 1.71 -9.11
N ALA A 28 17.27 1.83 -9.92
CA ALA A 28 17.53 3.02 -10.72
C ALA A 28 16.41 3.30 -11.74
N ALA A 29 15.91 2.27 -12.41
CA ALA A 29 14.78 2.39 -13.34
C ALA A 29 13.50 2.86 -12.64
N ILE A 30 13.23 2.34 -11.43
CA ILE A 30 12.08 2.76 -10.64
C ILE A 30 12.23 4.21 -10.18
N ASP A 31 13.42 4.61 -9.70
CA ASP A 31 13.64 6.00 -9.31
C ASP A 31 13.56 6.96 -10.50
N ALA A 32 14.05 6.58 -11.68
CA ALA A 32 13.94 7.39 -12.89
C ALA A 32 12.48 7.67 -13.29
N LYS A 33 11.57 6.71 -13.09
CA LYS A 33 10.14 6.85 -13.42
C LYS A 33 9.30 7.44 -12.28
N ARG A 34 9.87 7.63 -11.09
CA ARG A 34 9.16 8.14 -9.91
C ARG A 34 8.76 9.62 -10.08
N PRO A 35 7.52 10.02 -9.70
CA PRO A 35 7.11 11.42 -9.73
C PRO A 35 8.00 12.31 -8.86
N PRO A 36 8.29 13.57 -9.26
CA PRO A 36 9.19 14.46 -8.53
C PRO A 36 8.82 14.67 -7.05
N GLN A 37 7.53 14.69 -6.72
CA GLN A 37 7.04 14.86 -5.35
C GLN A 37 7.40 13.66 -4.46
N SER A 38 7.34 12.46 -5.01
CA SER A 38 7.70 11.22 -4.30
C SER A 38 9.21 11.11 -4.07
N LYS A 39 10.04 11.79 -4.88
CA LYS A 39 11.50 11.85 -4.71
C LYS A 39 11.95 12.66 -3.49
N LYS A 40 11.13 13.59 -3.03
CA LYS A 40 11.44 14.49 -1.90
C LYS A 40 11.21 13.85 -0.52
N LYS A 41 10.76 12.59 -0.46
CA LYS A 41 10.50 11.86 0.79
C LYS A 41 11.74 11.03 1.18
N PRO A 42 12.39 11.31 2.32
CA PRO A 42 13.64 10.67 2.73
C PRO A 42 13.50 9.18 3.06
N ASP A 43 12.35 8.77 3.60
CA ASP A 43 12.10 7.38 4.02
C ASP A 43 11.54 6.51 2.87
N GLY A 44 11.84 6.90 1.62
CA GLY A 44 11.11 6.59 0.40
C GLY A 44 10.81 5.11 0.16
N ILE A 45 9.72 4.62 0.73
CA ILE A 45 9.14 3.32 0.39
C ILE A 45 8.78 3.38 -1.09
N ILE A 46 9.60 2.71 -1.89
CA ILE A 46 9.33 2.48 -3.29
C ILE A 46 8.26 1.40 -3.33
N GLY A 47 7.09 1.72 -3.87
CA GLY A 47 5.98 0.79 -3.98
C GLY A 47 4.93 1.35 -4.93
N TYR A 48 4.25 0.45 -5.64
CA TYR A 48 3.21 0.80 -6.59
C TYR A 48 1.88 0.19 -6.13
N ILE A 49 0.90 1.05 -5.87
CA ILE A 49 -0.49 0.62 -5.70
C ILE A 49 -1.04 0.41 -7.10
N HIS A 50 -1.32 -0.84 -7.44
CA HIS A 50 -1.88 -1.17 -8.74
C HIS A 50 -3.40 -1.13 -8.72
N ASN A 51 -4.04 -1.48 -7.59
CA ASN A 51 -5.49 -1.51 -7.46
C ASN A 51 -5.98 -1.05 -6.08
N VAL A 52 -7.11 -0.34 -6.07
CA VAL A 52 -7.91 -0.08 -4.87
C VAL A 52 -9.33 -0.55 -5.14
N TYR A 53 -9.77 -1.56 -4.40
CA TYR A 53 -11.10 -2.13 -4.51
C TYR A 53 -11.98 -1.59 -3.40
N VAL A 54 -13.20 -1.18 -3.76
CA VAL A 54 -14.26 -0.85 -2.81
C VAL A 54 -15.51 -1.57 -3.27
N ALA A 55 -16.14 -2.31 -2.36
CA ALA A 55 -17.41 -2.98 -2.65
C ALA A 55 -18.41 -1.97 -3.19
N GLU A 56 -19.12 -2.32 -4.27
CA GLU A 56 -19.94 -1.37 -5.03
C GLU A 56 -20.96 -0.63 -4.14
N THR A 57 -21.61 -1.36 -3.24
CA THR A 57 -22.58 -0.85 -2.27
C THR A 57 -22.00 0.11 -1.22
N TRP A 58 -20.67 0.24 -1.18
CA TRP A 58 -19.91 1.09 -0.25
C TRP A 58 -19.12 2.20 -0.96
N ARG A 59 -19.32 2.38 -2.27
CA ARG A 59 -18.76 3.51 -3.01
C ARG A 59 -19.26 4.85 -2.43
N ASN A 60 -18.48 5.91 -2.64
CA ASN A 60 -18.73 7.27 -2.15
C ASN A 60 -18.78 7.44 -0.61
N LYS A 61 -18.48 6.41 0.18
CA LYS A 61 -18.38 6.49 1.66
C LYS A 61 -16.98 6.81 2.17
N GLY A 62 -16.08 7.24 1.28
CA GLY A 62 -14.69 7.59 1.61
C GLY A 62 -13.82 6.39 2.04
N ILE A 63 -14.21 5.15 1.74
CA ILE A 63 -13.49 3.94 2.18
C ILE A 63 -12.06 3.89 1.62
N GLY A 64 -11.88 4.15 0.32
CA GLY A 64 -10.56 4.17 -0.31
C GLY A 64 -9.64 5.23 0.33
N SER A 65 -10.15 6.43 0.58
CA SER A 65 -9.40 7.51 1.23
C SER A 65 -8.98 7.18 2.67
N LYS A 66 -9.74 6.33 3.37
CA LYS A 66 -9.39 5.84 4.72
C LYS A 66 -8.39 4.69 4.66
N LEU A 67 -8.47 3.82 3.65
CA LEU A 67 -7.59 2.67 3.47
C LEU A 67 -6.15 3.09 3.18
N LEU A 68 -5.96 4.06 2.27
CA LEU A 68 -4.63 4.42 1.79
C LEU A 68 -3.66 4.88 2.90
N PRO A 69 -4.04 5.80 3.82
CA PRO A 69 -3.16 6.19 4.93
C PRO A 69 -2.80 5.03 5.86
N GLN A 70 -3.74 4.11 6.09
CA GLN A 70 -3.48 2.94 6.94
C GLN A 70 -2.48 1.99 6.27
N VAL A 71 -2.67 1.70 4.97
CA VAL A 71 -1.74 0.85 4.20
C VAL A 71 -0.33 1.42 4.22
N PHE A 72 -0.15 2.73 4.03
CA PHE A 72 1.19 3.32 4.09
C PHE A 72 1.84 3.21 5.47
N ARG A 73 1.07 3.28 6.56
CA ARG A 73 1.58 3.04 7.91
C ARG A 73 1.99 1.58 8.09
N ASP A 74 1.14 0.64 7.68
CA ASP A 74 1.39 -0.79 7.85
C ASP A 74 2.62 -1.24 7.06
N VAL A 75 2.79 -0.73 5.84
CA VAL A 75 3.98 -1.00 5.01
C VAL A 75 5.26 -0.45 5.63
N ARG A 76 5.21 0.76 6.21
CA ARG A 76 6.35 1.32 6.96
C ARG A 76 6.70 0.44 8.15
N LEU A 77 5.71 0.02 8.93
CA LEU A 77 5.93 -0.83 10.10
C LEU A 77 6.50 -2.20 9.71
N ALA A 78 5.98 -2.82 8.64
CA ALA A 78 6.45 -4.11 8.16
C ALA A 78 7.93 -4.10 7.73
N ARG A 79 8.46 -2.99 7.18
CA ARG A 79 9.89 -2.86 6.85
C ARG A 79 10.78 -2.58 8.07
N LEU A 80 10.23 -1.99 9.13
CA LEU A 80 10.99 -1.67 10.35
C LEU A 80 10.99 -2.83 11.36
N ALA A 81 10.13 -3.83 11.16
CA ALA A 81 10.11 -5.01 12.00
C ALA A 81 11.38 -5.85 11.79
N PRO A 82 12.08 -6.27 12.86
CA PRO A 82 13.19 -7.20 12.74
C PRO A 82 12.70 -8.52 12.14
N LYS A 83 13.46 -9.08 11.19
CA LYS A 83 13.17 -10.35 10.53
C LYS A 83 13.48 -11.55 11.41
#